data_AF-A0A350NME0-F1
#
_entry.id   AF-A0A350NME0-F1
#
_cell.length_a   1.000
_cell.length_b   1.000
_cell.length_c   1.000
_cell.angle_alpha   90.00
_cell.angle_beta   90.00
_cell.angle_gamma   90.00
#
_symmetry.space_group_name_H-M   'P 1'
#
loop_
_entity.id
_entity.type
_entity.pdbx_description
1 polymer ?
#
loop_
_entity_poly.entity_id
_entity_poly.type
_entity_poly.pdbx_seq_one_letter_code
_entity_poly.pdbx_strand_id
1 'polypeptide(L)'
;MFGKIKNLNYQGLYVLGIGSGAILSITQGLTRSVWLLGGERFLFGFANAAMLVGGNVLLTQYSNPEERGRIFGVFNGIASLGSVAGPLLGGFLGDRLGLASPFYGSAILLLVAGWFVWTGLNARQALLETQAAMWWHRLHDRAHSHSHNHSHRHLFHKE
;
A
#
# COMPACT_ATOMS: atom_id res chain seq x y z
N MET A 1 4.71 14.80 -21.68
CA MET A 1 5.57 14.78 -20.47
C MET A 1 5.29 13.61 -19.50
N PHE A 2 4.11 12.97 -19.51
CA PHE A 2 3.73 11.91 -18.54
C PHE A 2 4.31 10.49 -18.80
N GLY A 3 5.09 10.28 -19.85
CA GLY A 3 5.51 8.94 -20.28
C GLY A 3 6.69 8.31 -19.53
N LYS A 4 7.42 9.06 -18.70
CA LYS A 4 8.67 8.59 -18.07
C LYS A 4 8.56 8.10 -16.61
N ILE A 5 7.41 8.25 -15.94
CA ILE A 5 7.22 7.80 -14.55
C ILE A 5 6.63 6.38 -14.49
N LYS A 6 7.07 5.49 -15.39
CA LYS A 6 6.48 4.14 -15.51
C LYS A 6 6.97 3.17 -14.43
N ASN A 7 8.02 3.51 -13.68
CA ASN A 7 8.69 2.62 -12.72
C ASN A 7 8.77 3.16 -11.28
N LEU A 8 7.89 4.09 -10.87
CA LEU A 8 7.87 4.49 -9.47
C LEU A 8 7.32 3.36 -8.60
N ASN A 9 8.07 2.94 -7.59
CA ASN A 9 7.60 1.95 -6.62
C ASN A 9 6.62 2.61 -5.64
N TYR A 10 5.35 2.71 -6.03
CA TYR A 10 4.29 3.31 -5.20
C TYR A 10 4.04 2.53 -3.91
N GLN A 11 4.25 1.20 -3.92
CA GLN A 11 4.20 0.37 -2.71
C GLN A 11 5.28 0.81 -1.72
N GLY A 12 6.52 0.90 -2.18
CA GLY A 12 7.65 1.38 -1.40
C GLY A 12 7.45 2.81 -0.91
N LEU A 13 6.97 3.72 -1.77
CA LEU A 13 6.66 5.10 -1.39
C LEU A 13 5.61 5.17 -0.27
N TYR A 14 4.56 4.36 -0.36
CA TYR A 14 3.50 4.31 0.65
C TYR A 14 4.01 3.76 1.99
N VAL A 15 4.77 2.66 1.96
CA VAL A 15 5.38 2.05 3.16
C VAL A 15 6.42 2.98 3.80
N LEU A 16 7.24 3.67 2.99
CA LEU A 16 8.18 4.69 3.47
C LEU A 16 7.45 5.86 4.12
N GLY A 17 6.33 6.30 3.54
CA GLY A 17 5.47 7.33 4.12
C GLY A 17 4.94 6.92 5.49
N ILE A 18 4.41 5.69 5.61
CA ILE A 18 3.91 5.17 6.90
C ILE A 18 5.04 5.04 7.93
N GLY A 19 6.17 4.45 7.54
CA GLY A 19 7.31 4.23 8.43
C GLY A 19 7.92 5.53 8.94
N SER A 20 8.20 6.47 8.03
CA SER A 20 8.69 7.80 8.41
C SER A 20 7.66 8.59 9.22
N GLY A 21 6.37 8.50 8.88
CA GLY A 21 5.29 9.12 9.64
C GLY A 21 5.18 8.59 11.07
N ALA A 22 5.35 7.27 11.27
CA ALA A 22 5.35 6.65 12.60
C ALA A 22 6.51 7.16 13.45
N ILE A 23 7.72 7.17 12.89
CA ILE A 23 8.93 7.68 13.57
C ILE A 23 8.75 9.15 13.95
N LEU A 24 8.33 9.99 13.00
CA LEU A 24 8.10 11.41 13.25
C LEU A 24 7.00 11.66 14.28
N SER A 25 5.96 10.82 14.32
CA SER A 25 4.91 10.92 15.34
C SER A 25 5.45 10.62 16.74
N ILE A 26 6.35 9.65 16.90
CA ILE A 26 7.01 9.35 18.19
C ILE A 26 7.87 10.54 18.61
N THR A 27 8.70 11.07 17.70
CA THR A 27 9.61 12.18 18.02
C THR A 27 8.85 13.46 18.38
N GLN A 28 7.72 13.74 17.71
CA GLN A 28 6.83 14.86 18.08
C GLN A 28 6.29 14.76 19.52
N GLY A 29 6.02 13.55 20.02
CA GLY A 29 5.59 13.35 21.40
C GLY A 29 6.70 13.58 22.45
N LEU A 30 7.97 13.56 22.04
CA LEU A 30 9.13 13.82 22.90
C LEU A 30 9.55 15.30 22.86
N THR A 31 9.20 16.00 21.79
CA THR A 31 9.58 17.40 21.56
C THR A 31 8.86 18.35 22.53
N ARG A 32 9.66 19.13 23.28
CA ARG A 32 9.16 20.18 24.20
C ARG A 32 9.28 21.60 23.65
N SER A 33 9.89 21.78 22.48
CA SER A 33 10.12 23.08 21.84
C SER A 33 9.17 23.28 20.66
N VAL A 34 8.46 24.41 20.65
CA VAL A 34 7.48 24.76 19.60
C VAL A 34 8.17 24.89 18.23
N TRP A 35 9.38 25.45 18.18
CA TRP A 35 10.14 25.60 16.93
C TRP A 35 10.56 24.26 16.34
N LEU A 36 11.01 23.33 17.20
CA LEU A 36 11.37 21.99 16.77
C LEU A 36 10.14 21.22 16.28
N LEU A 37 9.02 21.34 17.00
CA LEU A 37 7.75 20.72 16.62
C LEU A 37 7.26 21.24 15.25
N GLY A 38 7.45 22.53 14.98
CA GLY A 38 7.17 23.13 13.67
C GLY A 38 8.00 22.50 12.55
N GLY A 39 9.30 22.30 12.78
CA GLY A 39 10.19 21.59 11.85
C GLY A 39 9.76 20.14 11.62
N GLU A 40 9.38 19.42 12.67
CA GLU A 40 8.88 18.05 12.56
C GLU A 40 7.56 17.97 11.80
N ARG A 41 6.68 18.96 11.94
CA ARG A 41 5.41 19.04 11.20
C ARG A 41 5.64 19.27 9.72
N PHE A 42 6.64 20.06 9.36
CA PHE A 42 7.07 20.22 7.98
C PHE A 42 7.57 18.89 7.41
N LEU A 43 8.41 18.15 8.14
CA LEU A 43 8.89 16.82 7.74
C LEU A 43 7.75 15.81 7.62
N PHE A 44 6.82 15.83 8.57
CA PHE A 44 5.62 14.98 8.55
C PHE A 44 4.75 15.27 7.33
N GLY A 45 4.75 16.51 6.82
CA GLY A 45 4.10 16.87 5.56
C GLY A 45 4.59 16.02 4.37
N PHE A 46 5.90 15.74 4.28
CA PHE A 46 6.45 14.87 3.22
C PHE A 46 6.01 13.41 3.39
N ALA A 47 6.03 12.90 4.63
CA ALA A 47 5.54 11.56 4.94
C ALA A 47 4.06 11.43 4.54
N ASN A 48 3.24 12.43 4.91
CA ASN A 48 1.81 12.47 4.57
C ASN A 48 1.58 12.57 3.05
N ALA A 49 2.38 13.36 2.32
CA ALA A 49 2.29 13.44 0.87
C ALA A 49 2.61 12.10 0.20
N ALA A 50 3.66 11.40 0.66
CA ALA A 50 3.99 10.07 0.19
C ALA A 50 2.86 9.06 0.45
N MET A 51 2.24 9.14 1.63
CA MET A 51 1.08 8.31 1.99
C MET A 51 -0.12 8.60 1.09
N LEU A 52 -0.48 9.86 0.89
CA LEU A 52 -1.62 10.26 0.08
C LEU A 52 -1.45 9.81 -1.37
N VAL A 53 -0.31 10.14 -1.99
CA VAL A 53 -0.04 9.81 -3.39
C VAL A 53 0.09 8.29 -3.57
N GLY A 54 0.89 7.64 -2.74
CA GLY A 54 1.08 6.20 -2.78
C GLY A 54 -0.23 5.45 -2.56
N GLY A 55 -0.99 5.81 -1.53
CA GLY A 55 -2.27 5.19 -1.19
C GLY A 55 -3.30 5.33 -2.31
N ASN A 56 -3.49 6.53 -2.86
CA ASN A 56 -4.45 6.76 -3.95
C ASN A 56 -4.06 6.01 -5.23
N VAL A 57 -2.77 5.95 -5.57
CA VAL A 57 -2.29 5.19 -6.74
C VAL A 57 -2.46 3.69 -6.54
N LEU A 58 -2.13 3.16 -5.37
CA LEU A 58 -2.30 1.73 -5.06
C LEU A 58 -3.78 1.34 -5.06
N LEU A 59 -4.64 2.15 -4.45
CA LEU A 59 -6.09 1.93 -4.45
C LEU A 59 -6.63 1.92 -5.88
N THR A 60 -6.18 2.86 -6.71
CA THR A 60 -6.48 2.95 -8.14
C THR A 60 -6.03 1.71 -8.91
N GLN A 61 -4.80 1.23 -8.68
CA GLN A 61 -4.21 0.07 -9.36
C GLN A 61 -4.86 -1.26 -8.95
N TYR A 62 -5.42 -1.34 -7.74
CA TYR A 62 -5.98 -2.56 -7.18
C TYR A 62 -7.51 -2.62 -7.26
N SER A 63 -8.15 -1.51 -7.61
CA SER A 63 -9.59 -1.46 -7.85
C SER A 63 -9.89 -1.83 -9.30
N ASN A 64 -10.90 -2.68 -9.50
CA ASN A 64 -11.49 -2.88 -10.82
C ASN A 64 -12.13 -1.58 -11.32
N PRO A 65 -12.07 -1.27 -12.63
CA PRO A 65 -12.61 -0.02 -13.17
C PRO A 65 -14.09 0.21 -12.84
N GLU A 66 -14.89 -0.86 -12.89
CA GLU A 66 -16.34 -0.85 -12.63
C GLU A 66 -16.69 -0.54 -11.17
N GLU A 67 -15.84 -0.97 -10.23
CA GLU A 67 -16.08 -0.81 -8.79
C GLU A 67 -15.29 0.34 -8.16
N ARG A 68 -14.42 1.01 -8.94
CA ARG A 68 -13.53 2.05 -8.44
C ARG A 68 -14.31 3.16 -7.72
N GLY A 69 -15.45 3.59 -8.26
CA GLY A 69 -16.28 4.61 -7.61
C GLY A 69 -16.77 4.18 -6.22
N ARG A 70 -17.20 2.92 -6.07
CA ARG A 70 -17.63 2.34 -4.79
C ARG A 70 -16.47 2.26 -3.80
N ILE A 71 -15.31 1.79 -4.25
CA ILE A 71 -14.12 1.65 -3.41
C ILE A 71 -13.63 3.02 -2.92
N PHE A 72 -13.53 4.02 -3.81
CA PHE A 72 -13.18 5.38 -3.41
C PHE A 72 -14.26 6.02 -2.53
N GLY A 73 -15.54 5.70 -2.73
CA GLY A 73 -16.62 6.15 -1.85
C GLY A 73 -16.44 5.65 -0.42
N VAL A 74 -16.18 4.34 -0.24
CA VAL A 74 -15.89 3.76 1.08
C VAL A 74 -14.61 4.34 1.68
N PHE A 75 -13.53 4.45 0.88
CA PHE A 75 -12.27 5.01 1.32
C PHE A 75 -12.42 6.45 1.84
N ASN A 76 -13.10 7.31 1.08
CA ASN A 76 -13.36 8.68 1.51
C ASN A 76 -14.30 8.73 2.72
N GLY A 77 -15.30 7.86 2.80
CA GLY A 77 -16.17 7.75 3.97
C GLY A 77 -15.40 7.43 5.25
N ILE A 78 -14.50 6.44 5.20
CA ILE A 78 -13.61 6.10 6.32
C ILE A 78 -12.67 7.27 6.63
N ALA A 79 -12.10 7.93 5.62
CA ALA A 79 -11.23 9.08 5.81
C ALA A 79 -11.95 10.26 6.49
N SER A 80 -13.19 10.54 6.10
CA SER A 80 -14.03 11.58 6.73
C SER A 80 -14.34 11.23 8.19
N LEU A 81 -14.70 9.97 8.48
CA LEU A 81 -14.87 9.51 9.85
C LEU A 81 -13.58 9.70 10.67
N GLY A 82 -12.43 9.35 10.10
CA GLY A 82 -11.12 9.59 10.71
C GLY A 82 -10.83 11.06 10.99
N SER A 83 -11.19 11.97 10.08
CA SER A 83 -10.98 13.41 10.26
C SER A 83 -11.83 14.01 11.39
N VAL A 84 -12.98 13.40 11.70
CA VAL A 84 -13.84 13.80 12.82
C VAL A 84 -13.40 13.12 14.11
N ALA A 85 -13.20 11.79 14.08
CA ALA A 85 -12.82 11.01 15.25
C ALA A 85 -11.42 11.36 15.75
N GLY A 86 -10.49 11.68 14.85
CA GLY A 86 -9.09 11.99 15.16
C GLY A 86 -8.94 13.14 16.17
N PRO A 87 -9.44 14.36 15.87
CA PRO A 87 -9.40 15.48 16.81
C PRO A 87 -10.17 15.23 18.10
N LEU A 88 -11.29 14.51 18.06
CA LEU A 88 -12.07 14.19 19.26
C LEU A 88 -11.29 13.27 20.21
N LEU A 89 -10.72 12.19 19.68
CA LEU A 89 -9.89 11.26 20.44
C LEU A 89 -8.58 11.92 20.87
N GLY A 90 -7.96 12.72 20.00
CA GLY A 90 -6.74 13.45 20.29
C GLY A 90 -6.94 14.51 21.38
N GLY A 91 -8.03 15.26 21.35
CA GLY A 91 -8.38 16.20 22.42
C GLY A 91 -8.60 15.49 23.75
N PHE A 92 -9.40 14.43 23.75
CA PHE A 92 -9.67 13.63 24.95
C PHE A 92 -8.40 13.02 25.56
N LEU A 93 -7.51 12.47 24.73
CA LEU A 93 -6.20 11.97 25.18
C LEU A 93 -5.33 13.12 25.69
N GLY A 94 -5.29 14.24 24.96
CA GLY A 94 -4.57 15.46 25.32
C GLY A 94 -4.95 15.99 26.70
N ASP A 95 -6.23 16.01 27.01
CA ASP A 95 -6.77 16.51 28.28
C ASP A 95 -6.43 15.59 29.46
N ARG A 96 -6.44 14.26 29.26
CA ARG A 96 -6.24 13.29 30.35
C ARG A 96 -4.81 12.83 30.56
N LEU A 97 -4.06 12.67 29.47
CA LEU A 97 -2.71 12.09 29.44
C LEU A 97 -1.65 13.12 29.02
N GLY A 98 -2.06 14.36 28.75
CA GLY A 98 -1.18 15.46 28.33
C GLY A 98 -1.05 15.59 26.82
N LEU A 99 -0.58 16.76 26.38
CA LEU A 99 -0.53 17.17 24.97
C LEU A 99 0.34 16.27 24.07
N ALA A 100 1.25 15.48 24.65
CA ALA A 100 2.10 14.54 23.91
C ALA A 100 1.35 13.25 23.53
N SER A 101 0.30 12.88 24.27
CA SER A 101 -0.41 11.60 24.09
C SER A 101 -1.03 11.36 22.70
N PRO A 102 -1.57 12.37 21.99
CA PRO A 102 -2.17 12.13 20.67
C PRO A 102 -1.12 11.76 19.62
N PHE A 103 0.12 12.21 19.79
CA PHE A 103 1.24 11.89 18.92
C PHE A 103 1.63 10.41 19.04
N TYR A 104 1.71 9.89 20.28
CA TYR A 104 1.92 8.46 20.52
C TYR A 104 0.75 7.62 20.01
N GLY A 105 -0.49 8.08 20.18
CA GLY A 105 -1.67 7.42 19.60
C GLY A 105 -1.57 7.32 18.07
N SER A 106 -1.14 8.40 17.42
CA SER A 106 -0.93 8.45 15.97
C SER A 106 0.19 7.50 15.53
N ALA A 107 1.29 7.43 16.28
CA ALA A 107 2.38 6.50 16.03
C ALA A 107 1.91 5.04 16.07
N ILE A 108 1.13 4.66 17.09
CA ILE A 108 0.58 3.30 17.22
C ILE A 108 -0.32 2.98 16.03
N LEU A 109 -1.23 3.88 15.66
CA LEU A 109 -2.12 3.69 14.50
C LEU A 109 -1.33 3.52 13.20
N LEU A 110 -0.29 4.32 12.99
CA LEU A 110 0.58 4.21 11.82
C LEU A 110 1.37 2.89 11.80
N LEU A 111 1.87 2.43 12.94
CA LEU A 111 2.56 1.14 13.03
C LEU A 111 1.62 -0.04 12.73
N VAL A 112 0.40 -0.01 13.28
CA VAL A 112 -0.63 -1.02 13.00
C VAL A 112 -1.00 -1.00 11.51
N ALA A 113 -1.25 0.18 10.94
CA ALA A 113 -1.52 0.32 9.51
C ALA A 113 -0.35 -0.19 8.65
N GLY A 114 0.88 0.15 9.02
CA GLY A 114 2.10 -0.33 8.35
C GLY A 114 2.23 -1.85 8.39
N TRP A 115 1.91 -2.47 9.52
CA TRP A 115 1.87 -3.93 9.66
C TRP A 115 0.84 -4.58 8.73
N PHE A 116 -0.39 -4.05 8.69
CA PHE A 116 -1.43 -4.54 7.78
C PHE A 116 -1.03 -4.39 6.31
N VAL A 117 -0.45 -3.24 5.95
CA VAL A 117 0.03 -2.99 4.58
C VAL A 117 1.16 -3.96 4.23
N TRP A 118 2.13 -4.13 5.11
CA TRP A 118 3.28 -5.01 4.86
C TRP A 118 2.85 -6.46 4.67
N THR A 119 1.99 -6.98 5.54
CA THR A 119 1.46 -8.35 5.42
C THR A 119 0.60 -8.53 4.16
N GLY A 120 -0.24 -7.55 3.81
CA GLY A 120 -1.04 -7.56 2.59
C GLY A 120 -0.22 -7.51 1.30
N LEU A 121 0.87 -6.72 1.29
CA LEU A 121 1.78 -6.64 0.15
C LEU A 121 2.58 -7.95 -0.05
N ASN A 122 3.11 -8.51 1.04
CA ASN A 122 3.89 -9.75 0.99
C ASN A 122 3.04 -10.95 0.54
N ALA A 123 1.80 -11.06 1.03
CA ALA A 123 0.88 -12.13 0.62
C ALA A 123 0.65 -12.13 -0.90
N ARG A 124 0.59 -10.95 -1.51
CA ARG A 124 0.41 -10.84 -2.96
C ARG A 124 1.67 -11.19 -3.76
N GLN A 125 2.85 -10.82 -3.27
CA GLN A 125 4.10 -11.23 -3.92
C GLN A 125 4.23 -12.75 -3.96
N ALA A 126 3.89 -13.44 -2.86
CA ALA A 126 3.86 -14.90 -2.80
C ALA A 126 2.88 -15.52 -3.83
N LEU A 127 1.70 -14.91 -4.03
CA LEU A 127 0.74 -15.38 -5.04
C LEU A 127 1.25 -15.23 -6.48
N LEU A 128 1.96 -14.13 -6.77
CA LEU A 128 2.53 -13.90 -8.10
C LEU A 128 3.68 -14.88 -8.39
N GLU A 129 4.53 -15.15 -7.41
CA GLU A 129 5.58 -16.17 -7.50
C GLU A 129 5.01 -17.57 -7.75
N THR A 130 3.95 -17.93 -7.00
CA THR A 130 3.27 -19.22 -7.17
C THR A 130 2.60 -19.32 -8.54
N GLN A 131 1.95 -18.26 -9.01
CA GLN A 131 1.35 -18.23 -10.35
C GLN A 131 2.41 -18.32 -11.47
N ALA A 132 3.55 -17.66 -11.30
CA ALA A 132 4.66 -17.75 -12.23
C ALA A 132 5.22 -19.19 -12.26
N ALA A 133 5.45 -19.80 -11.10
CA ALA A 133 5.90 -21.19 -11.00
C ALA A 133 4.92 -22.18 -11.65
N MET A 134 3.61 -22.01 -11.41
CA MET A 134 2.58 -22.82 -12.08
C MET A 134 2.52 -22.56 -13.59
N TRP A 135 2.71 -21.33 -14.04
CA TRP A 135 2.75 -21.01 -15.47
C TRP A 135 3.96 -21.65 -16.15
N TRP A 136 5.14 -21.63 -15.51
CA TRP A 136 6.34 -22.32 -16.00
C TRP A 136 6.15 -23.83 -16.12
N HIS A 137 5.55 -24.47 -15.11
CA HIS A 137 5.18 -25.89 -15.20
C HIS A 137 4.22 -26.16 -16.38
N ARG A 138 3.14 -25.37 -16.49
CA ARG A 138 2.17 -25.53 -17.59
C ARG A 138 2.78 -25.29 -18.97
N LEU A 139 3.76 -24.40 -19.09
CA LEU A 139 4.49 -24.21 -20.34
C LEU A 139 5.35 -25.42 -20.69
N HIS A 140 6.07 -25.95 -19.70
CA HIS A 140 6.92 -27.12 -19.90
C HIS A 140 6.08 -28.32 -20.37
N ASP A 141 4.91 -28.54 -19.77
CA ASP A 141 3.98 -29.61 -20.15
C ASP A 141 3.42 -29.43 -21.57
N ARG A 142 3.10 -28.19 -21.98
CA ARG A 142 2.62 -27.91 -23.35
C ARG A 142 3.70 -28.10 -24.42
N ALA A 143 4.96 -27.82 -24.09
CA ALA A 143 6.07 -28.04 -25.01
C ALA A 143 6.25 -29.54 -25.33
N HIS A 144 6.08 -30.41 -24.33
CA HIS A 144 6.14 -31.86 -24.54
C HIS A 144 4.94 -32.39 -25.32
N SER A 145 3.72 -31.90 -25.06
CA SER A 145 2.51 -32.41 -25.75
C SER A 145 2.42 -32.03 -27.23
N HIS A 146 2.99 -30.91 -27.66
CA HIS A 146 3.03 -30.52 -29.08
C HIS A 146 3.98 -31.38 -29.92
N SER A 147 5.04 -31.95 -29.33
CA SER A 147 5.96 -32.83 -30.04
C SER A 147 5.34 -34.19 -30.43
N HIS A 148 4.32 -34.64 -29.70
CA HIS A 148 3.67 -35.94 -29.92
C HIS A 148 2.52 -35.91 -30.95
N ASN A 149 1.99 -34.72 -31.28
CA ASN A 149 0.84 -34.58 -32.17
C ASN A 149 1.21 -34.46 -33.66
N HIS A 150 2.47 -34.10 -33.98
CA HIS A 150 2.93 -33.96 -35.36
C HIS A 150 3.26 -35.31 -36.03
N SER A 151 3.54 -36.38 -35.27
CA SER A 151 3.85 -37.70 -35.82
C SER A 151 2.64 -38.46 -36.37
N HIS A 152 1.41 -38.13 -35.94
CA HIS A 152 0.19 -38.82 -36.39
C HIS A 152 -0.49 -38.19 -37.61
N ARG A 153 -0.17 -36.94 -37.95
CA ARG A 153 -0.83 -36.22 -39.06
C ARG A 153 -0.33 -36.57 -40.46
N HIS A 154 0.79 -37.28 -40.59
CA HIS A 154 1.33 -37.69 -41.91
C HIS A 154 0.78 -39.03 -42.44
N LEU A 155 -0.10 -39.71 -41.71
CA LEU A 155 -0.65 -41.02 -42.11
C LEU A 155 -2.00 -40.97 -42.86
N PHE A 156 -2.61 -39.79 -43.05
CA PHE A 156 -3.98 -39.67 -43.58
C PHE A 156 -4.10 -38.88 -44.91
N HIS A 157 -3.05 -38.84 -45.74
CA HIS A 157 -3.08 -38.11 -47.02
C HIS A 157 -2.47 -38.88 -48.20
N LYS A 158 -2.68 -40.20 -48.23
CA LYS A 158 -2.34 -41.06 -49.37
C LYS A 158 -3.47 -42.05 -49.65
N GLU A 159 -4.61 -41.57 -50.14
CA GLU A 159 -5.55 -42.35 -50.97
C GLU A 159 -6.19 -41.45 -52.02
#